data_AF-A0A2L0BXE2-F1
#
_entry.id   AF-A0A2L0BXE2-F1
#
_cell.length_a   1.000
_cell.length_b   1.000
_cell.length_c   1.000
_cell.angle_alpha   90.00
_cell.angle_beta   90.00
_cell.angle_gamma   90.00
#
_symmetry.space_group_name_H-M   'P 1'
#
loop_
_entity.id
_entity.type
_entity.pdbx_description
1 polymer ?
#
loop_
_entity_poly.entity_id
_entity_poly.type
_entity_poly.pdbx_seq_one_letter_code
_entity_poly.pdbx_strand_id
1 'polypeptide(L)'
;VGMKTFFFPALLAVMFWFWRRVHLLSRTPALLEYMLISLGATLALLDCPVEYLTLYFEMPYMLLLSDIRQGVFYAMLFSFWLVFAGEHMLIQDNGEKNTIRLYWKHLSTIAIACLSLLIFDLCERGVQLINPFYSVWVTPIGTNLALSFIILAGISAGIYFIFLCYMIWRVFKNISIKRNILPAMSQARRLHYEGIIYRFNFLMLATLLCAAVTIISFILSQVAEGQNKWDENMGIELTSVLH
;
A
#
# COMPACT_ATOMS: atom_id res chain seq x y z
N VAL A 1 17.13 5.65 11.06
CA VAL A 1 16.57 6.97 11.43
C VAL A 1 16.99 8.08 10.47
N GLY A 2 18.29 8.26 10.17
CA GLY A 2 18.76 9.34 9.27
C GLY A 2 18.07 9.42 7.89
N MET A 3 17.73 8.28 7.27
CA MET A 3 16.95 8.25 6.03
C MET A 3 15.54 8.85 6.21
N LYS A 4 14.80 8.44 7.26
CA LYS A 4 13.47 8.98 7.57
C LYS A 4 13.51 10.50 7.76
N THR A 5 14.52 11.00 8.46
CA THR A 5 14.70 12.45 8.71
C THR A 5 14.93 13.25 7.42
N PHE A 6 15.55 12.64 6.41
CA PHE A 6 15.77 13.27 5.12
C PHE A 6 14.54 13.19 4.21
N PHE A 7 13.91 12.02 4.11
CA PHE A 7 12.77 11.80 3.22
C PHE A 7 11.49 12.47 3.70
N PHE A 8 11.26 12.57 5.01
CA PHE A 8 10.06 13.19 5.57
C PHE A 8 9.84 14.65 5.09
N PRO A 9 10.78 15.60 5.27
CA PRO A 9 10.59 16.97 4.80
C PRO A 9 10.53 17.07 3.26
N ALA A 10 11.29 16.25 2.54
CA ALA A 10 11.24 16.20 1.09
C ALA A 10 9.86 15.77 0.59
N LEU A 11 9.27 14.77 1.23
CA LEU A 11 7.95 14.26 0.89
C LEU A 11 6.85 15.28 1.21
N LEU A 12 6.93 15.95 2.36
CA LEU A 12 6.02 17.06 2.69
C LEU A 12 6.09 18.21 1.66
N ALA A 13 7.30 18.56 1.20
CA ALA A 13 7.48 19.58 0.18
C ALA A 13 6.84 19.18 -1.17
N VAL A 14 7.03 17.93 -1.60
CA VAL A 14 6.41 17.40 -2.82
C VAL A 14 4.88 17.35 -2.70
N MET A 15 4.35 16.92 -1.56
CA MET A 15 2.91 16.89 -1.30
C MET A 15 2.30 18.29 -1.34
N PHE A 16 2.92 19.25 -0.64
CA PHE A 16 2.46 20.64 -0.64
C PHE A 16 2.48 21.23 -2.04
N TRP A 17 3.56 20.99 -2.80
CA TRP A 17 3.68 21.41 -4.18
C TRP A 17 2.58 20.79 -5.07
N PHE A 18 2.37 19.47 -4.96
CA PHE A 18 1.34 18.76 -5.72
C PHE A 18 -0.06 19.30 -5.41
N TRP A 19 -0.39 19.49 -4.14
CA TRP A 19 -1.70 20.00 -3.73
C TRP A 19 -1.94 21.44 -4.19
N ARG A 20 -0.92 22.29 -4.07
CA ARG A 20 -0.98 23.65 -4.61
C ARG A 20 -1.22 23.66 -6.11
N ARG A 21 -0.55 22.77 -6.86
CA ARG A 21 -0.73 22.65 -8.31
C ARG A 21 -2.13 22.20 -8.68
N VAL A 22 -2.72 21.26 -7.95
CA VAL A 22 -4.09 20.80 -8.15
C VAL A 22 -5.09 21.94 -7.95
N HIS A 23 -4.95 22.73 -6.89
CA HIS A 23 -5.84 23.87 -6.60
C HIS A 23 -5.73 25.05 -7.57
N LEU A 24 -4.64 25.15 -8.34
CA LEU A 24 -4.49 26.18 -9.37
C LEU A 24 -5.32 25.88 -10.63
N LEU A 25 -5.82 24.65 -10.80
CA LEU A 25 -6.70 24.31 -11.91
C LEU A 25 -8.14 24.76 -11.59
N SER A 26 -8.86 25.22 -12.61
CA SER A 26 -10.26 25.69 -12.51
C SER A 26 -11.30 24.57 -12.33
N ARG A 27 -10.87 23.34 -12.03
CA ARG A 27 -11.74 22.16 -11.87
C ARG A 27 -11.70 21.64 -10.43
N THR A 28 -12.74 20.93 -10.02
CA THR A 28 -12.71 20.17 -8.75
C THR A 28 -11.69 19.03 -8.84
N PRO A 29 -10.91 18.76 -7.77
CA PRO A 29 -9.92 17.69 -7.78
C PRO A 29 -10.57 16.32 -8.06
N ALA A 30 -9.87 15.49 -8.83
CA ALA A 30 -10.34 14.15 -9.17
C ALA A 30 -10.17 13.18 -8.00
N LEU A 31 -10.94 12.08 -7.99
CA LEU A 31 -10.83 11.06 -6.95
C LEU A 31 -9.40 10.51 -6.81
N LEU A 32 -8.71 10.28 -7.93
CA LEU A 32 -7.31 9.85 -7.94
C LEU A 32 -6.36 10.86 -7.29
N GLU A 33 -6.62 12.17 -7.44
CA GLU A 33 -5.79 13.21 -6.83
C GLU A 33 -5.95 13.21 -5.30
N TYR A 34 -7.18 13.00 -4.80
CA TYR A 34 -7.43 12.81 -3.37
C TYR A 34 -6.76 11.53 -2.83
N MET A 35 -6.83 10.42 -3.58
CA MET A 35 -6.21 9.15 -3.18
C MET A 35 -4.67 9.23 -3.17
N LEU A 36 -4.07 10.00 -4.09
CA LEU A 36 -2.63 10.25 -4.09
C LEU A 36 -2.18 11.09 -2.90
N ILE A 37 -2.96 12.10 -2.52
CA ILE A 37 -2.68 12.91 -1.32
C ILE A 37 -2.81 12.09 -0.05
N SER A 38 -3.85 11.26 0.07
CA SER A 38 -4.03 10.41 1.25
C SER A 38 -2.93 9.34 1.35
N LEU A 39 -2.51 8.74 0.22
CA LEU A 39 -1.36 7.84 0.18
C LEU A 39 -0.05 8.56 0.56
N GLY A 40 0.16 9.78 0.06
CA GLY A 40 1.30 10.60 0.46
C GLY A 40 1.26 10.94 1.96
N ALA A 41 0.08 11.23 2.51
CA ALA A 41 -0.09 11.56 3.91
C ALA A 41 0.22 10.36 4.83
N THR A 42 -0.18 9.14 4.43
CA THR A 42 0.17 7.94 5.21
C THR A 42 1.64 7.56 5.06
N LEU A 43 2.28 7.84 3.92
CA LEU A 43 3.72 7.69 3.76
C LEU A 43 4.50 8.72 4.60
N ALA A 44 4.07 9.99 4.62
CA ALA A 44 4.59 11.01 5.53
C ALA A 44 4.43 10.57 6.99
N LEU A 45 3.27 10.01 7.34
CA LEU A 45 3.03 9.48 8.67
C LEU A 45 3.99 8.35 9.00
N LEU A 46 4.38 7.50 8.05
CA LEU A 46 5.32 6.39 8.22
C LEU A 46 6.79 6.83 8.31
N ASP A 47 7.16 7.89 7.58
CA ASP A 47 8.50 8.48 7.60
C ASP A 47 8.71 9.52 8.70
N CYS A 48 7.66 9.92 9.42
CA CYS A 48 7.77 10.82 10.55
C CYS A 48 8.78 10.25 11.58
N PRO A 49 9.86 10.97 11.91
CA PRO A 49 10.96 10.42 12.71
C PRO A 49 10.65 10.49 14.21
N VAL A 50 9.51 9.91 14.61
CA VAL A 50 9.05 9.84 16.01
C VAL A 50 9.99 9.04 16.90
N GLU A 51 10.84 8.20 16.31
CA GLU A 51 11.86 7.41 16.98
C GLU A 51 12.91 8.29 17.66
N TYR A 52 13.11 9.56 17.27
CA TYR A 52 14.00 10.45 18.03
C TYR A 52 13.47 10.75 19.44
N LEU A 53 12.15 10.68 19.66
CA LEU A 53 11.57 10.91 20.97
C LEU A 53 11.97 9.83 21.97
N THR A 54 12.32 8.63 21.51
CA THR A 54 12.75 7.53 22.39
C THR A 54 14.11 7.77 23.04
N LEU A 55 14.91 8.71 22.51
CA LEU A 55 16.17 9.13 23.14
C LEU A 55 15.94 9.91 24.43
N TYR A 56 14.79 10.56 24.55
CA TYR A 56 14.44 11.43 25.69
C TYR A 56 13.38 10.83 26.60
N PHE A 57 12.51 9.97 26.05
CA PHE A 57 11.40 9.36 26.76
C PHE A 57 11.37 7.85 26.54
N GLU A 58 11.14 7.09 27.61
CA GLU A 58 10.88 5.66 27.48
C GLU A 58 9.48 5.44 26.87
N MET A 59 9.45 4.97 25.61
CA MET A 59 8.20 4.71 24.87
C MET A 59 8.08 3.22 24.54
N PRO A 60 7.56 2.38 25.46
CA PRO A 60 7.44 0.93 25.23
C PRO A 60 6.48 0.57 24.08
N TYR A 61 5.56 1.46 23.72
CA TYR A 61 4.56 1.27 22.65
C TYR A 61 5.09 1.53 21.23
N MET A 62 6.37 1.82 21.04
CA MET A 62 6.93 2.21 19.74
C MET A 62 6.82 1.12 18.66
N LEU A 63 6.96 -0.15 19.04
CA LEU A 63 6.76 -1.28 18.13
C LEU A 63 5.33 -1.30 17.60
N LEU A 64 4.34 -1.30 18.52
CA LEU A 64 2.92 -1.27 18.17
C LEU A 64 2.56 -0.04 17.32
N LEU A 65 3.09 1.14 17.66
CA LEU A 65 2.87 2.36 16.88
C LEU A 65 3.44 2.23 15.46
N SER A 66 4.62 1.63 15.31
CA SER A 66 5.23 1.38 14.00
C SER A 66 4.37 0.43 13.16
N ASP A 67 3.87 -0.65 13.75
CA ASP A 67 3.00 -1.61 13.04
C ASP A 67 1.69 -0.96 12.60
N ILE A 68 1.07 -0.15 13.47
CA ILE A 68 -0.16 0.59 13.14
C ILE A 68 0.10 1.54 11.96
N ARG A 69 1.23 2.28 11.96
CA ARG A 69 1.58 3.20 10.88
C ARG A 69 1.79 2.47 9.56
N GLN A 70 2.48 1.33 9.59
CA GLN A 70 2.67 0.45 8.43
C GLN A 70 1.34 -0.12 7.93
N GLY A 71 0.49 -0.63 8.83
CA GLY A 71 -0.83 -1.14 8.51
C GLY A 71 -1.72 -0.11 7.83
N VAL A 72 -1.73 1.14 8.34
CA VAL A 72 -2.46 2.26 7.73
C VAL A 72 -1.91 2.61 6.34
N PHE A 73 -0.59 2.61 6.15
CA PHE A 73 0.01 2.81 4.85
C PHE A 73 -0.38 1.72 3.84
N TYR A 74 -0.28 0.44 4.20
CA TYR A 74 -0.66 -0.66 3.32
C TYR A 74 -2.16 -0.67 3.00
N ALA A 75 -3.02 -0.36 3.97
CA ALA A 75 -4.46 -0.22 3.74
C ALA A 75 -4.76 0.85 2.69
N MET A 76 -4.10 2.02 2.77
CA MET A 76 -4.24 3.09 1.80
C MET A 76 -3.64 2.74 0.44
N LEU A 77 -2.50 2.04 0.39
CA LEU A 77 -1.88 1.58 -0.84
C LEU A 77 -2.78 0.60 -1.60
N PHE A 78 -3.34 -0.40 -0.92
CA PHE A 78 -4.28 -1.35 -1.52
C PHE A 78 -5.57 -0.66 -1.97
N SER A 79 -6.08 0.27 -1.16
CA SER A 79 -7.25 1.08 -1.54
C SER A 79 -6.98 1.92 -2.78
N PHE A 80 -5.79 2.53 -2.88
CA PHE A 80 -5.35 3.28 -4.06
C PHE A 80 -5.34 2.40 -5.31
N TRP A 81 -4.75 1.21 -5.25
CA TRP A 81 -4.68 0.30 -6.40
C TRP A 81 -6.05 -0.13 -6.92
N LEU A 82 -6.97 -0.42 -6.00
CA LEU A 82 -8.32 -0.81 -6.36
C LEU A 82 -9.07 0.34 -7.03
N VAL A 83 -9.03 1.54 -6.44
CA VAL A 83 -9.67 2.73 -7.01
C VAL A 83 -9.00 3.09 -8.35
N PHE A 84 -7.67 3.00 -8.44
CA PHE A 84 -6.92 3.27 -9.67
C PHE A 84 -7.32 2.33 -10.81
N ALA A 85 -7.41 1.03 -10.56
CA ALA A 85 -7.88 0.06 -11.55
C ALA A 85 -9.36 0.31 -11.92
N GLY A 86 -10.17 0.69 -10.94
CA GLY A 86 -11.60 0.98 -11.12
C GLY A 86 -11.87 2.20 -11.99
N GLU A 87 -11.18 3.32 -11.74
CA GLU A 87 -11.32 4.55 -12.51
C GLU A 87 -10.99 4.30 -13.99
N HIS A 88 -9.90 3.59 -14.27
CA HIS A 88 -9.48 3.28 -15.64
C HIS A 88 -10.41 2.30 -16.35
N MET A 89 -11.20 1.51 -15.61
CA MET A 89 -12.26 0.67 -16.16
C MET A 89 -13.52 1.49 -16.50
N LEU A 90 -13.92 2.44 -15.63
CA LEU A 90 -15.18 3.21 -15.76
C LEU A 90 -15.10 4.39 -16.73
N ILE A 91 -13.91 4.97 -16.93
CA ILE A 91 -13.66 5.99 -17.96
C ILE A 91 -14.09 5.51 -19.37
N GLN A 92 -14.31 4.21 -19.55
CA GLN A 92 -14.69 3.61 -20.83
C GLN A 92 -16.19 3.35 -21.00
N ASP A 93 -16.98 3.26 -19.92
CA ASP A 93 -18.36 2.73 -19.98
C ASP A 93 -19.47 3.73 -19.61
N ASN A 94 -19.24 4.77 -18.79
CA ASN A 94 -20.20 5.88 -18.62
C ASN A 94 -19.56 7.06 -17.85
N GLY A 95 -19.82 8.29 -18.29
CA GLY A 95 -19.27 9.53 -17.73
C GLY A 95 -19.88 9.98 -16.38
N GLU A 96 -20.31 9.05 -15.53
CA GLU A 96 -20.81 9.39 -14.19
C GLU A 96 -19.66 9.73 -13.25
N LYS A 97 -19.90 10.69 -12.34
CA LYS A 97 -18.90 11.11 -11.36
C LYS A 97 -18.63 9.97 -10.39
N ASN A 98 -17.41 9.46 -10.41
CA ASN A 98 -17.01 8.38 -9.53
C ASN A 98 -17.04 8.82 -8.07
N THR A 99 -17.78 8.08 -7.25
CA THR A 99 -17.82 8.27 -5.80
C THR A 99 -17.24 7.03 -5.13
N ILE A 100 -16.57 7.22 -3.99
CA ILE A 100 -16.02 6.13 -3.16
C ILE A 100 -17.10 5.08 -2.84
N ARG A 101 -18.37 5.49 -2.79
CA ARG A 101 -19.52 4.62 -2.53
C ARG A 101 -19.65 3.48 -3.53
N LEU A 102 -19.24 3.67 -4.78
CA LEU A 102 -19.26 2.61 -5.81
C LEU A 102 -18.28 1.48 -5.48
N TYR A 103 -17.16 1.79 -4.83
CA TYR A 103 -16.11 0.85 -4.45
C TYR A 103 -16.25 0.31 -3.02
N TRP A 104 -17.25 0.77 -2.27
CA TRP A 104 -17.38 0.49 -0.83
C TRP A 104 -17.35 -1.00 -0.48
N LYS A 105 -17.98 -1.86 -1.29
CA LYS A 105 -18.01 -3.31 -1.07
C LYS A 105 -16.63 -3.96 -1.19
N HIS A 106 -15.76 -3.41 -2.03
CA HIS A 106 -14.40 -3.93 -2.20
C HIS A 106 -13.44 -3.30 -1.19
N LEU A 107 -13.64 -2.03 -0.88
CA LEU A 107 -12.92 -1.33 0.16
C LEU A 107 -13.18 -1.95 1.55
N SER A 108 -14.40 -2.42 1.80
CA SER A 108 -14.73 -3.12 3.05
C SER A 108 -13.93 -4.40 3.25
N THR A 109 -13.58 -5.12 2.18
CA THR A 109 -12.73 -6.32 2.27
C THR A 109 -11.34 -5.97 2.79
N ILE A 110 -10.75 -4.87 2.30
CA ILE A 110 -9.46 -4.37 2.77
C ILE A 110 -9.57 -3.92 4.22
N ALA A 111 -10.63 -3.17 4.56
CA ALA A 111 -10.85 -2.69 5.91
C ALA A 111 -11.01 -3.84 6.92
N ILE A 112 -11.74 -4.91 6.56
CA ILE A 112 -11.88 -6.11 7.39
C ILE A 112 -10.52 -6.78 7.60
N ALA A 113 -9.73 -6.95 6.53
CA ALA A 113 -8.39 -7.56 6.61
C ALA A 113 -7.48 -6.77 7.57
N CYS A 114 -7.38 -5.46 7.38
CA CYS A 114 -6.56 -4.59 8.21
C CYS A 114 -7.06 -4.52 9.65
N LEU A 115 -8.39 -4.50 9.87
CA LEU A 115 -8.95 -4.51 11.21
C LEU A 115 -8.67 -5.83 11.93
N SER A 116 -8.75 -6.98 11.23
CA SER A 116 -8.40 -8.27 11.84
C SER A 116 -6.94 -8.35 12.26
N LEU A 117 -6.01 -7.85 11.43
CA LEU A 117 -4.60 -7.78 11.79
C LEU A 117 -4.33 -6.79 12.92
N LEU A 118 -4.99 -5.63 12.91
CA LEU A 118 -4.88 -4.65 13.99
C LEU A 118 -5.35 -5.23 15.33
N ILE A 119 -6.47 -5.96 15.35
CA ILE A 119 -6.94 -6.62 16.58
C ILE A 119 -5.93 -7.66 17.05
N PHE A 120 -5.37 -8.45 16.12
CA PHE A 120 -4.32 -9.42 16.44
C PHE A 120 -3.08 -8.73 17.06
N ASP A 121 -2.58 -7.65 16.45
CA ASP A 121 -1.42 -6.90 16.95
C ASP A 121 -1.71 -6.28 18.32
N LEU A 122 -2.92 -5.76 18.55
CA LEU A 122 -3.34 -5.25 19.86
C LEU A 122 -3.43 -6.33 20.92
N CYS A 123 -3.91 -7.54 20.56
CA CYS A 123 -3.96 -8.67 21.47
C CYS A 123 -2.57 -9.19 21.82
N GLU A 124 -1.63 -9.22 20.88
CA GLU A 124 -0.27 -9.71 21.11
C GLU A 124 0.64 -8.60 21.68
N ARG A 125 0.96 -7.60 20.86
CA ARG A 125 1.90 -6.52 21.21
C ARG A 125 1.32 -5.49 22.17
N GLY A 126 0.00 -5.27 22.14
CA GLY A 126 -0.65 -4.36 23.09
C GLY A 126 -0.62 -4.87 24.53
N VAL A 127 -0.82 -6.16 24.75
CA VAL A 127 -0.73 -6.76 26.10
C VAL A 127 0.72 -6.88 26.57
N GLN A 128 1.67 -7.06 25.65
CA GLN A 128 3.10 -7.06 25.94
C GLN A 128 3.62 -5.76 26.57
N LEU A 129 2.90 -4.64 26.43
CA LEU A 129 3.23 -3.38 27.10
C LEU A 129 3.12 -3.45 28.62
N ILE A 130 2.22 -4.28 29.13
CA ILE A 130 2.02 -4.48 30.57
C ILE A 130 2.81 -5.69 31.04
N ASN A 131 2.81 -6.76 30.24
CA ASN A 131 3.53 -8.00 30.56
C ASN A 131 4.41 -8.42 29.38
N PRO A 132 5.73 -8.13 29.41
CA PRO A 132 6.66 -8.48 28.33
C PRO A 132 6.75 -9.99 28.03
N PHE A 133 6.37 -10.83 28.98
CA PHE A 133 6.36 -12.30 28.82
C PHE A 133 5.02 -12.84 28.32
N TYR A 134 4.03 -11.97 28.08
CA TYR A 134 2.77 -12.37 27.50
C TYR A 134 2.96 -12.86 26.06
N SER A 135 2.34 -14.00 25.77
CA SER A 135 2.22 -14.52 24.41
C SER A 135 0.83 -15.12 24.24
N VAL A 136 0.12 -14.63 23.22
CA VAL A 136 -1.24 -15.08 22.89
C VAL A 136 -1.28 -16.59 22.60
N TRP A 137 -0.14 -17.13 22.15
CA TRP A 137 0.07 -18.52 21.73
C TRP A 137 0.14 -19.52 22.89
N VAL A 138 0.29 -19.06 24.13
CA VAL A 138 0.43 -19.94 25.31
C VAL A 138 -0.91 -20.48 25.77
N THR A 139 -2.00 -19.73 25.58
CA THR A 139 -3.33 -20.13 26.02
C THR A 139 -4.14 -20.72 24.86
N PRO A 140 -4.89 -21.82 25.04
CA PRO A 140 -5.64 -22.43 23.95
C PRO A 140 -6.73 -21.50 23.37
N ILE A 141 -7.34 -20.68 24.24
CA ILE A 141 -8.35 -19.69 23.83
C ILE A 141 -7.68 -18.57 23.02
N GLY A 142 -6.55 -18.04 23.49
CA GLY A 142 -5.79 -17.01 22.79
C GLY A 142 -5.32 -17.48 21.42
N THR A 143 -4.72 -18.68 21.33
CA THR A 143 -4.25 -19.27 20.07
C THR A 143 -5.39 -19.42 19.05
N ASN A 144 -6.55 -19.95 19.46
CA ASN A 144 -7.68 -20.11 18.55
C ASN A 144 -8.19 -18.76 18.02
N LEU A 145 -8.22 -17.74 18.87
CA LEU A 145 -8.65 -16.39 18.52
C LEU A 145 -7.64 -15.68 17.60
N ALA A 146 -6.34 -15.79 17.91
CA ALA A 146 -5.26 -15.29 17.07
C ALA A 146 -5.28 -15.92 15.67
N LEU A 147 -5.35 -17.26 15.60
CA LEU A 147 -5.45 -17.97 14.33
C LEU A 147 -6.69 -17.56 13.55
N SER A 148 -7.83 -17.36 14.21
CA SER A 148 -9.06 -16.90 13.55
C SER A 148 -8.89 -15.55 12.86
N PHE A 149 -8.23 -14.58 13.52
CA PHE A 149 -7.95 -13.27 12.92
C PHE A 149 -6.95 -13.35 11.77
N ILE A 150 -5.88 -14.14 11.90
CA ILE A 150 -4.89 -14.34 10.83
C ILE A 150 -5.53 -15.01 9.62
N ILE A 151 -6.35 -16.05 9.82
CA ILE A 151 -7.05 -16.75 8.73
C ILE A 151 -8.05 -15.82 8.05
N LEU A 152 -8.81 -15.03 8.81
CA LEU A 152 -9.74 -14.05 8.27
C LEU A 152 -9.01 -12.99 7.41
N ALA A 153 -7.88 -12.48 7.90
CA ALA A 153 -7.02 -11.55 7.16
C ALA A 153 -6.48 -12.20 5.87
N GLY A 154 -6.04 -13.45 5.94
CA GLY A 154 -5.54 -14.20 4.78
C GLY A 154 -6.59 -14.43 3.70
N ILE A 155 -7.81 -14.86 4.09
CA ILE A 155 -8.92 -15.06 3.14
C ILE A 155 -9.32 -13.74 2.49
N SER A 156 -9.45 -12.66 3.27
CA SER A 156 -9.82 -11.35 2.75
C SER A 156 -8.75 -10.76 1.82
N ALA A 157 -7.46 -10.91 2.15
CA ALA A 157 -6.35 -10.55 1.27
C ALA A 157 -6.35 -11.38 -0.03
N GLY A 158 -6.64 -12.68 0.04
CA GLY A 158 -6.76 -13.54 -1.13
C GLY A 158 -7.90 -13.14 -2.07
N ILE A 159 -9.08 -12.85 -1.51
CA ILE A 159 -10.23 -12.33 -2.27
C ILE A 159 -9.89 -11.00 -2.93
N TYR A 160 -9.25 -10.09 -2.19
CA TYR A 160 -8.78 -8.80 -2.72
C TYR A 160 -7.82 -9.00 -3.90
N PHE A 161 -6.84 -9.89 -3.78
CA PHE A 161 -5.84 -10.15 -4.82
C PHE A 161 -6.47 -10.70 -6.10
N ILE A 162 -7.34 -11.71 -5.98
CA ILE A 162 -8.06 -12.27 -7.13
C ILE A 162 -8.89 -11.18 -7.84
N PHE A 163 -9.57 -10.35 -7.05
CA PHE A 163 -10.38 -9.26 -7.58
C PHE A 163 -9.54 -8.20 -8.30
N LEU A 164 -8.40 -7.80 -7.71
CA LEU A 164 -7.48 -6.85 -8.32
C LEU A 164 -6.94 -7.39 -9.66
N CYS A 165 -6.50 -8.66 -9.70
CA CYS A 165 -6.05 -9.32 -10.92
C CYS A 165 -7.13 -9.35 -12.00
N TYR A 166 -8.39 -9.65 -11.63
CA TYR A 166 -9.52 -9.61 -12.55
C TYR A 166 -9.75 -8.20 -13.12
N MET A 167 -9.71 -7.16 -12.28
CA MET A 167 -9.86 -5.77 -12.72
C MET A 167 -8.74 -5.35 -13.68
N ILE A 168 -7.49 -5.66 -13.32
CA ILE A 168 -6.33 -5.36 -14.16
C ILE A 168 -6.43 -6.05 -15.52
N TRP A 169 -6.79 -7.34 -15.54
CA TRP A 169 -7.04 -8.05 -16.80
C TRP A 169 -8.12 -7.32 -17.61
N ARG A 170 -9.28 -7.01 -17.02
CA ARG A 170 -10.34 -6.30 -17.73
C ARG A 170 -9.88 -4.98 -18.33
N VAL A 171 -9.11 -4.18 -17.58
CA VAL A 171 -8.54 -2.93 -18.08
C VAL A 171 -7.64 -3.18 -19.29
N PHE A 172 -6.73 -4.16 -19.22
CA PHE A 172 -5.89 -4.54 -20.37
C PHE A 172 -6.69 -5.03 -21.58
N LYS A 173 -7.73 -5.85 -21.35
CA LYS A 173 -8.61 -6.33 -22.43
C LYS A 173 -9.33 -5.16 -23.11
N ASN A 174 -9.87 -4.23 -22.32
CA ASN A 174 -10.57 -3.08 -22.87
C ASN A 174 -9.62 -2.13 -23.61
N ILE A 175 -8.41 -1.89 -23.08
CA ILE A 175 -7.37 -1.12 -23.76
C ILE A 175 -7.03 -1.76 -25.11
N SER A 176 -6.88 -3.08 -25.16
CA SER A 176 -6.60 -3.81 -26.40
C SER A 176 -7.71 -3.60 -27.45
N ILE A 177 -8.98 -3.72 -27.05
CA ILE A 177 -10.13 -3.48 -27.93
C ILE A 177 -10.18 -2.03 -28.42
N LYS A 178 -10.01 -1.05 -27.53
CA LYS A 178 -10.01 0.38 -27.87
C LYS A 178 -8.83 0.76 -28.77
N ARG A 179 -7.68 0.11 -28.63
CA ARG A 179 -6.50 0.30 -29.50
C ARG A 179 -6.78 -0.02 -30.96
N ASN A 180 -7.67 -0.97 -31.24
CA ASN A 180 -8.07 -1.31 -32.60
C ASN A 180 -9.01 -0.25 -33.23
N ILE A 181 -9.71 0.53 -32.41
CA ILE A 181 -10.70 1.54 -32.85
C ILE A 181 -10.10 2.96 -32.85
N LEU A 182 -8.99 3.17 -32.13
CA LEU A 182 -8.23 4.42 -32.05
C LEU A 182 -7.90 5.09 -33.40
N PRO A 183 -7.50 4.38 -34.49
CA PRO A 183 -7.21 5.03 -35.78
C PRO A 183 -8.44 5.62 -36.48
N ALA A 184 -9.66 5.22 -36.09
CA ALA A 184 -10.91 5.74 -36.65
C ALA A 184 -11.44 6.99 -35.90
N MET A 185 -10.76 7.48 -34.86
CA MET A 185 -11.18 8.62 -34.06
C MET A 185 -10.51 9.94 -34.52
N SER A 186 -11.12 11.08 -34.16
CA SER A 186 -10.52 12.40 -34.38
C SER A 186 -9.19 12.55 -33.61
N GLN A 187 -8.24 13.28 -34.20
CA GLN A 187 -6.87 13.41 -33.68
C GLN A 187 -6.80 13.88 -32.22
N ALA A 188 -7.62 14.86 -31.84
CA ALA A 188 -7.67 15.38 -30.46
C ALA A 188 -8.14 14.32 -29.45
N ARG A 189 -9.15 13.51 -29.82
CA ARG A 189 -9.68 12.44 -28.97
C ARG A 189 -8.68 11.29 -28.86
N ARG A 190 -8.04 10.93 -29.98
CA ARG A 190 -6.98 9.92 -30.03
C ARG A 190 -5.83 10.25 -29.08
N LEU A 191 -5.31 11.47 -29.14
CA LEU A 191 -4.18 11.91 -28.30
C LEU A 191 -4.52 11.86 -26.80
N HIS A 192 -5.76 12.24 -26.44
CA HIS A 192 -6.24 12.18 -25.06
C HIS A 192 -6.28 10.73 -24.53
N TYR A 193 -6.84 9.79 -25.30
CA TYR A 193 -6.90 8.37 -24.92
C TYR A 193 -5.52 7.71 -24.91
N GLU A 194 -4.67 7.98 -25.90
CA GLU A 194 -3.28 7.50 -25.90
C GLU A 194 -2.52 7.97 -24.65
N GLY A 195 -2.73 9.23 -24.22
CA GLY A 195 -2.17 9.76 -22.98
C GLY A 195 -2.66 9.03 -21.73
N ILE A 196 -3.95 8.70 -21.64
CA ILE A 196 -4.51 7.94 -20.52
C ILE A 196 -3.92 6.52 -20.48
N ILE A 197 -3.89 5.84 -21.62
CA ILE A 197 -3.34 4.47 -21.74
C ILE A 197 -1.86 4.45 -21.36
N TYR A 198 -1.08 5.43 -21.82
CA TYR A 198 0.34 5.53 -21.51
C TYR A 198 0.57 5.71 -20.00
N ARG A 199 -0.15 6.63 -19.36
CA ARG A 199 -0.04 6.87 -17.90
C ARG A 199 -0.39 5.62 -17.09
N PHE A 200 -1.44 4.91 -17.49
CA PHE A 200 -1.83 3.66 -16.87
C PHE A 200 -0.72 2.60 -16.99
N ASN A 201 -0.23 2.35 -18.21
CA ASN A 201 0.81 1.35 -18.45
C ASN A 201 2.12 1.68 -17.74
N PHE A 202 2.52 2.96 -17.73
CA PHE A 202 3.71 3.42 -17.05
C PHE A 202 3.63 3.13 -15.54
N LEU A 203 2.53 3.54 -14.90
CA LEU A 203 2.36 3.32 -13.46
C LEU A 203 2.26 1.82 -13.13
N MET A 204 1.55 1.04 -13.95
CA MET A 204 1.42 -0.40 -13.76
C MET A 204 2.77 -1.12 -13.86
N LEU A 205 3.58 -0.79 -14.87
CA LEU A 205 4.91 -1.36 -15.05
C LEU A 205 5.85 -1.00 -13.91
N ALA A 206 5.90 0.28 -13.51
CA ALA A 206 6.70 0.72 -12.38
C ALA A 206 6.34 -0.03 -11.09
N THR A 207 5.05 -0.31 -10.89
CA THR A 207 4.55 -1.01 -9.71
C THR A 207 4.89 -2.50 -9.73
N LEU A 208 4.72 -3.16 -10.87
CA LEU A 208 5.11 -4.57 -11.01
C LEU A 208 6.61 -4.74 -10.81
N LEU A 209 7.42 -3.82 -11.34
CA LEU A 209 8.87 -3.82 -11.11
C LEU A 209 9.19 -3.61 -9.62
N CYS A 210 8.56 -2.61 -8.98
CA CYS A 210 8.74 -2.36 -7.55
C CYS A 210 8.38 -3.60 -6.72
N ALA A 211 7.19 -4.18 -6.93
CA ALA A 211 6.74 -5.38 -6.22
C ALA A 211 7.64 -6.59 -6.48
N ALA A 212 8.09 -6.79 -7.73
CA ALA A 212 9.01 -7.87 -8.06
C ALA A 212 10.35 -7.71 -7.34
N VAL A 213 10.93 -6.50 -7.34
CA VAL A 213 12.15 -6.20 -6.60
C VAL A 213 11.94 -6.45 -5.10
N THR A 214 10.85 -5.97 -4.51
CA THR A 214 10.54 -6.21 -3.09
C THR A 214 10.48 -7.71 -2.76
N ILE A 215 9.78 -8.51 -3.56
CA ILE A 215 9.65 -9.96 -3.31
C ILE A 215 11.00 -10.67 -3.49
N ILE A 216 11.73 -10.36 -4.57
CA ILE A 216 13.04 -10.98 -4.83
C ILE A 216 14.01 -10.64 -3.70
N SER A 217 14.10 -9.36 -3.31
CA SER A 217 14.96 -8.92 -2.23
C SER A 217 14.55 -9.55 -0.89
N PHE A 218 13.26 -9.66 -0.59
CA PHE A 218 12.78 -10.36 0.60
C PHE A 218 13.19 -11.84 0.62
N ILE A 219 13.00 -12.56 -0.49
CA ILE A 219 13.40 -13.97 -0.60
C ILE A 219 14.91 -14.12 -0.41
N LEU A 220 15.71 -13.25 -1.03
CA LEU A 220 17.17 -13.26 -0.86
C LEU A 220 17.57 -13.00 0.60
N SER A 221 16.89 -12.09 1.30
CA SER A 221 17.12 -11.85 2.74
C SER A 221 16.86 -13.10 3.58
N GLN A 222 15.73 -13.77 3.35
CA GLN A 222 15.36 -14.98 4.09
C GLN A 222 16.33 -16.14 3.83
N VAL A 223 16.81 -16.29 2.59
CA VAL A 223 17.82 -17.30 2.23
C VAL A 223 19.17 -16.95 2.85
N ALA A 224 19.58 -15.68 2.81
CA ALA A 224 20.83 -15.20 3.39
C ALA A 224 20.86 -15.36 4.91
N GLU A 225 19.77 -15.03 5.62
CA GLU A 225 19.66 -15.30 7.07
C GLU A 225 19.78 -16.80 7.40
N GLY A 226 19.25 -17.66 6.52
CA GLY A 226 19.44 -19.11 6.61
C GLY A 226 20.88 -19.57 6.42
N GLN A 227 21.64 -18.92 5.52
CA GLN A 227 23.05 -19.22 5.22
C GLN A 227 24.05 -18.58 6.20
N ASN A 228 23.80 -17.36 6.68
CA ASN A 228 24.67 -16.66 7.65
C ASN A 228 24.77 -17.39 9.00
N LYS A 229 23.81 -18.28 9.33
CA LYS A 229 23.94 -19.20 10.47
C LYS A 229 25.08 -20.22 10.33
N TRP A 230 25.65 -20.38 9.13
CA TRP A 230 26.65 -21.41 8.80
C TRP A 230 28.00 -20.86 8.38
N ASP A 231 28.11 -19.58 8.02
CA ASP A 231 29.36 -18.96 7.56
C ASP A 231 29.53 -17.56 8.19
N GLU A 232 30.45 -17.43 9.16
CA GLU A 232 30.69 -16.20 9.93
C GLU A 232 31.42 -15.09 9.13
N ASN A 233 31.70 -15.28 7.83
CA ASN A 233 32.68 -14.47 7.10
C ASN A 233 32.15 -13.54 5.99
N MET A 234 30.84 -13.32 5.83
CA MET A 234 30.35 -12.27 4.91
C MET A 234 30.04 -10.95 5.62
N GLY A 235 30.98 -10.00 5.55
CA GLY A 235 30.86 -8.63 6.08
C GLY A 235 29.91 -7.69 5.32
N ILE A 236 28.93 -8.23 4.57
CA ILE A 236 27.87 -7.45 3.91
C ILE A 236 26.55 -7.80 4.59
N GLU A 237 26.05 -6.92 5.47
CA GLU A 237 24.73 -7.03 6.08
C GLU A 237 23.64 -6.71 5.05
N LEU A 238 23.32 -7.69 4.20
CA LEU A 238 22.23 -7.62 3.22
C LEU A 238 20.87 -7.25 3.84
N THR A 239 20.66 -7.59 5.12
CA THR A 239 19.47 -7.24 5.91
C THR A 239 19.33 -5.74 6.14
N SER A 240 20.43 -5.01 6.32
CA SER A 240 20.42 -3.55 6.54
C SER A 240 20.18 -2.73 5.27
N VAL A 241 20.54 -3.28 4.10
CA VAL A 241 20.34 -2.65 2.78
C VAL A 241 18.87 -2.70 2.35
N LEU A 242 18.11 -3.63 2.92
CA LEU A 242 16.74 -3.96 2.57
C LEU A 242 15.68 -3.25 3.43
N HIS A 243 16.07 -2.69 4.57
CA HIS A 243 15.20 -2.08 5.59
C HIS A 243 15.23 -0.55 5.62
#